data_AF-A0A1F8NA10-F1
#
_entry.id   AF-A0A1F8NA10-F1
#
_cell.length_a   1.000
_cell.length_b   1.000
_cell.length_c   1.000
_cell.angle_alpha   90.00
_cell.angle_beta   90.00
_cell.angle_gamma   90.00
#
_symmetry.space_group_name_H-M   'P 1'
#
loop_
_entity.id
_entity.type
_entity.pdbx_description
1 polymer ?
#
loop_
_entity_poly.entity_id
_entity_poly.type
_entity_poly.pdbx_seq_one_letter_code
_entity_poly.pdbx_strand_id
1 'polypeptide(L)' 'MKMKKQIAYCGINCLGCEAYIATKNNDDKLRKETAKKWSEKLNFVFEWEKLNCDGGCLNPKGKVMVYCQSCLIRKCAQG' A
#
# COMPACT_ATOMS: atom_id res chain seq x y z
N MET A 1 -0.03 11.04 -23.79
CA MET A 1 -0.94 11.19 -22.63
C MET A 1 -0.11 10.96 -21.35
N LYS A 2 0.06 11.96 -20.46
CA LYS A 2 0.79 11.74 -19.19
C LYS A 2 -0.12 10.96 -18.23
N MET A 3 0.22 9.71 -17.94
CA MET A 3 -0.46 8.94 -16.89
C MET A 3 -0.34 9.71 -15.57
N LYS A 4 -1.48 9.95 -14.90
CA LYS A 4 -1.45 10.46 -13.51
C LYS A 4 -0.61 9.49 -12.68
N LYS A 5 0.29 10.01 -11.86
CA LYS A 5 1.09 9.25 -10.88
C LYS A 5 0.84 9.86 -9.52
N GLN A 6 0.58 9.02 -8.52
CA GLN A 6 0.52 9.44 -7.13
C GLN A 6 1.70 8.77 -6.44
N ILE A 7 2.79 9.51 -6.27
CA ILE A 7 4.04 8.99 -5.73
C ILE A 7 4.04 9.18 -4.22
N ALA A 8 4.06 8.09 -3.46
CA ALA A 8 4.20 8.10 -2.00
C ALA A 8 5.57 8.62 -1.56
N TYR A 9 5.73 8.95 -0.26
CA TYR A 9 7.02 9.35 0.31
C TYR A 9 8.15 8.34 0.08
N CYS A 10 7.83 7.05 -0.05
CA CYS A 10 8.81 6.00 -0.36
C CYS A 10 9.15 5.87 -1.86
N GLY A 11 8.61 6.74 -2.73
CA GLY A 11 8.83 6.69 -4.18
C GLY A 11 7.95 5.70 -4.94
N ILE A 12 7.09 4.92 -4.24
CA ILE A 12 6.15 3.99 -4.87
C ILE A 12 5.02 4.75 -5.56
N ASN A 13 4.69 4.37 -6.80
CA ASN A 13 3.47 4.84 -7.46
C ASN A 13 2.24 4.14 -6.89
N CYS A 14 1.51 4.82 -6.02
CA CYS A 14 0.29 4.30 -5.40
C CYS A 14 -0.78 3.92 -6.42
N LEU A 15 -0.86 4.59 -7.56
CA LEU A 15 -1.88 4.27 -8.58
C LEU A 15 -1.65 2.92 -9.26
N GLY A 16 -0.43 2.37 -9.20
CA GLY A 16 -0.11 1.01 -9.65
C GLY A 16 0.03 0.01 -8.51
N CYS A 17 -0.26 0.40 -7.26
CA CYS A 17 -0.11 -0.48 -6.11
C CYS A 17 -1.30 -1.41 -5.97
N GLU A 18 -1.04 -2.72 -5.98
CA GLU A 18 -2.07 -3.77 -5.90
C GLU A 18 -2.92 -3.64 -4.63
N ALA A 19 -2.31 -3.33 -3.47
CA ALA A 19 -3.04 -3.12 -2.22
C ALA A 19 -3.98 -1.91 -2.26
N TYR A 20 -3.56 -0.81 -2.90
CA TYR A 20 -4.42 0.36 -3.06
C TYR A 20 -5.60 0.06 -3.98
N ILE A 21 -5.34 -0.58 -5.12
CA ILE A 21 -6.35 -0.98 -6.09
C ILE A 21 -7.36 -1.94 -5.43
N ALA A 22 -6.87 -2.94 -4.71
CA ALA A 22 -7.71 -3.90 -3.99
C ALA A 22 -8.58 -3.23 -2.92
N THR A 23 -8.04 -2.24 -2.19
CA THR A 23 -8.81 -1.47 -1.20
C THR A 23 -9.91 -0.65 -1.85
N LYS A 24 -9.60 0.06 -2.95
CA LYS A 24 -10.57 0.89 -3.68
C LYS A 24 -11.70 0.09 -4.30
N ASN A 25 -11.39 -1.09 -4.82
CA ASN A 25 -12.37 -1.98 -5.44
C ASN A 25 -13.06 -2.92 -4.43
N ASN A 26 -12.64 -2.87 -3.16
CA ASN A 26 -12.99 -3.85 -2.14
C ASN A 26 -12.83 -5.31 -2.61
N ASP A 27 -11.71 -5.59 -3.27
CA ASP A 27 -11.42 -6.87 -3.94
C ASP A 27 -10.58 -7.79 -3.05
N ASP A 28 -11.25 -8.72 -2.36
CA ASP A 28 -10.60 -9.71 -1.50
C ASP A 28 -9.74 -10.71 -2.26
N LYS A 29 -10.08 -11.01 -3.52
CA LYS A 29 -9.29 -11.93 -4.34
C LYS A 29 -7.93 -11.30 -4.64
N LEU A 30 -7.94 -10.03 -5.07
CA LEU A 30 -6.71 -9.30 -5.31
C LEU A 30 -5.89 -9.11 -4.02
N ARG A 31 -6.53 -8.89 -2.86
CA ARG A 31 -5.82 -8.86 -1.57
C ARG A 31 -5.07 -10.17 -1.29
N LYS A 32 -5.73 -11.32 -1.49
CA LYS A 32 -5.14 -12.66 -1.26
C LYS A 32 -3.98 -12.94 -2.21
N GLU A 33 -4.15 -12.65 -3.49
CA GLU A 33 -3.09 -12.83 -4.50
C GLU A 33 -1.87 -11.94 -4.20
N THR A 34 -2.13 -10.68 -3.85
CA THR A 34 -1.09 -9.71 -3.46
C THR A 34 -0.35 -10.19 -2.20
N ALA A 35 -1.08 -10.64 -1.18
CA ALA A 35 -0.51 -11.14 0.07
C ALA A 35 0.44 -12.31 -0.17
N LYS A 36 0.00 -13.31 -0.94
CA LYS A 36 0.83 -14.47 -1.30
C LYS A 36 2.09 -14.04 -2.05
N LYS A 37 1.92 -13.26 -3.12
CA LYS A 37 3.02 -12.77 -3.96
C LYS A 37 4.06 -11.98 -3.16
N TRP A 38 3.60 -11.08 -2.29
CA TRP A 38 4.50 -10.26 -1.47
C TRP A 38 5.17 -11.09 -0.39
N SER A 39 4.47 -12.09 0.16
CA SER A 39 5.02 -12.97 1.18
C SER A 39 6.18 -13.80 0.66
N GLU A 40 6.03 -14.35 -0.54
CA GLU A 40 7.08 -15.12 -1.22
C GLU A 40 8.29 -14.24 -1.55
N LYS A 41 8.06 -13.02 -2.07
CA LYS A 41 9.14 -12.11 -2.48
C LYS A 41 9.93 -11.52 -1.32
N LEU A 42 9.27 -11.23 -0.21
CA LEU A 42 9.86 -10.55 0.94
C LEU A 42 10.22 -11.52 2.07
N ASN A 43 9.94 -12.81 1.89
CA ASN A 43 10.09 -13.85 2.92
C ASN A 43 9.45 -13.45 4.26
N PHE A 44 8.24 -12.88 4.18
CA PHE A 44 7.50 -12.35 5.32
C PHE A 44 6.02 -12.67 5.17
N VAL A 45 5.34 -13.17 6.20
CA VAL A 45 3.93 -13.54 6.09
C VAL A 45 3.03 -12.31 6.13
N PHE A 46 2.38 -11.99 5.01
CA PHE A 46 1.34 -10.97 4.95
C PHE A 46 -0.05 -11.59 5.14
N GLU A 47 -0.78 -11.11 6.15
CA GLU A 47 -2.21 -11.36 6.29
C GLU A 47 -2.98 -10.50 5.28
N TRP A 48 -3.75 -11.15 4.39
CA TRP A 48 -4.47 -10.47 3.32
C TRP A 48 -5.56 -9.52 3.85
N GLU A 49 -6.15 -9.80 5.01
CA GLU A 49 -7.11 -8.92 5.67
C GLU A 49 -6.48 -7.58 6.10
N LYS A 50 -5.16 -7.55 6.30
CA LYS A 50 -4.40 -6.35 6.70
C LYS A 50 -3.84 -5.56 5.51
N LEU A 51 -4.02 -6.05 4.28
CA LEU A 51 -3.64 -5.38 3.03
C LEU A 51 -4.67 -4.31 2.63
N ASN A 52 -4.88 -3.32 3.51
CA ASN A 52 -5.75 -2.17 3.27
C ASN A 52 -4.93 -0.86 3.21
N CYS A 53 -5.16 -0.05 2.18
CA CYS A 53 -4.43 1.20 1.95
C CYS A 53 -5.27 2.19 1.12
N ASP A 54 -5.44 3.43 1.59
CA ASP A 54 -6.23 4.49 0.95
C ASP A 54 -5.36 5.49 0.16
N GLY A 55 -4.39 5.00 -0.59
CA GLY A 55 -3.60 5.82 -1.52
C GLY A 55 -2.23 6.20 -0.98
N GLY A 56 -1.70 5.39 -0.08
CA GLY A 56 -0.36 5.54 0.48
C GLY A 56 -0.30 6.54 1.63
N CYS A 57 0.92 6.98 1.92
CA CYS A 57 1.23 7.83 3.07
C CYS A 57 0.93 9.33 2.88
N LEU A 58 0.38 9.73 1.72
CA LEU A 58 0.05 11.12 1.41
C LEU A 58 -1.28 11.59 2.03
N ASN A 59 -2.20 10.68 2.32
CA ASN A 59 -3.46 11.02 2.98
C ASN A 59 -3.32 10.86 4.50
N PRO A 60 -3.30 11.95 5.29
CA PRO A 60 -3.13 11.87 6.74
C PRO A 60 -4.31 11.21 7.47
N LYS A 61 -5.50 11.17 6.85
CA LYS A 61 -6.72 10.57 7.41
C LYS A 61 -7.05 9.19 6.83
N GLY A 62 -6.28 8.72 5.84
CA GLY A 62 -6.53 7.45 5.15
C GLY A 62 -5.94 6.26 5.89
N LYS A 63 -6.52 5.07 5.70
CA LYS A 63 -5.89 3.83 6.17
C LYS A 63 -4.58 3.65 5.43
N VAL A 64 -3.53 3.29 6.17
CA VAL A 64 -2.26 2.87 5.61
C VAL A 64 -2.04 1.41 5.92
N MET A 65 -1.32 0.71 5.03
CA MET A 65 -0.93 -0.68 5.30
C MET A 65 -0.17 -0.78 6.63
N VAL A 66 -0.28 -1.92 7.32
CA VAL A 66 0.33 -2.12 8.65
C VAL A 66 1.82 -1.74 8.69
N TYR A 67 2.58 -2.08 7.64
CA TYR A 67 4.00 -1.71 7.53
C TYR A 67 4.23 -0.19 7.54
N CYS A 68 3.32 0.59 6.96
CA CYS A 68 3.44 2.05 6.92
C CYS A 68 3.24 2.71 8.29
N GLN A 69 2.67 2.01 9.29
CA GLN A 69 2.49 2.53 10.64
C GLN A 69 3.84 2.73 11.36
N SER A 70 4.82 1.85 11.09
CA SER A 70 6.18 1.94 11.65
C SER A 70 7.21 2.55 10.68
N CYS A 71 6.79 3.00 9.49
CA CYS A 71 7.68 3.50 8.46
C CYS A 71 8.39 4.82 8.84
N LEU A 72 9.72 4.78 8.95
CA LEU A 72 10.54 5.95 9.29
C LEU A 72 10.52 7.04 8.21
N ILE A 73 10.46 6.66 6.93
CA ILE A 73 10.33 7.62 5.81
C ILE A 73 9.03 8.42 5.94
N ARG A 74 7.92 7.74 6.26
CA ARG A 74 6.63 8.39 6.50
C ARG A 74 6.70 9.32 7.71
N LYS A 75 7.28 8.86 8.82
CA LYS A 75 7.46 9.71 10.03
C LYS A 75 8.25 10.97 9.71
N CYS A 76 9.39 10.84 9.05
CA CYS A 76 10.22 11.98 8.64
C CYS A 76 9.48 12.96 7.72
N ALA A 77 8.69 12.45 6.76
CA ALA A 77 7.94 13.29 5.83
C ALA A 77 6.68 13.94 6.43
N GLN A 78 6.20 13.46 7.59
CA GLN A 78 5.01 14.00 8.24
C GLN A 78 5.31 15.12 9.25
N GLY A 79 6.57 15.26 9.70
CA GLY A 79 6.97 16.28 10.67
C GLY A 79 6.57 15.92 12.08
#